data_AF-A0AAN5C4W0-F1
#
_entry.id   AF-A0AAN5C4W0-F1
#
_cell.length_a   1.000
_cell.length_b   1.000
_cell.length_c   1.000
_cell.angle_alpha   90.00
_cell.angle_beta   90.00
_cell.angle_gamma   90.00
#
_symmetry.space_group_name_H-M   'P 1'
#
loop_
_entity.id
_entity.type
_entity.pdbx_description
1 polymer ?
#
loop_
_entity_poly.entity_id
_entity_poly.type
_entity_poly.pdbx_seq_one_letter_code
_entity_poly.pdbx_strand_id
1 'polypeptide(L)'
;MSTLGKGSSPMVYGVVQYDFQAERPDELDAKAGEAIIVIAQSNPEWFVAKPIGRLGGPGLIPVSFIELRDMQSGQAVTDPLDAVRRAGVPKVEEWKKMTAEYKNSSITLGKIDSAAAAANNVNSVTSGMEKMSMSHQSTSHLSQNGNSYVSRNAFPANPVRDPRDRRANPSG
;
A
#
# COMPACT_ATOMS: atom_id res chain seq x y z
N MET A 1 -3.86 9.13 -28.93
CA MET A 1 -3.96 7.66 -28.79
C MET A 1 -3.43 7.29 -27.42
N SER A 2 -4.30 7.32 -26.41
CA SER A 2 -3.96 7.06 -25.02
C SER A 2 -4.08 5.56 -24.79
N THR A 3 -2.98 4.90 -24.44
CA THR A 3 -3.00 3.49 -24.03
C THR A 3 -3.64 3.39 -22.65
N LEU A 4 -4.94 3.07 -22.66
CA LEU A 4 -5.72 2.67 -21.50
C LEU A 4 -4.97 1.59 -20.69
N GLY A 5 -4.77 1.85 -19.40
CA GLY A 5 -4.61 0.88 -18.32
C GLY A 5 -3.88 -0.43 -18.64
N LYS A 6 -2.55 -0.44 -18.52
CA LYS A 6 -1.81 -1.65 -18.19
C LYS A 6 -1.35 -1.55 -16.74
N GLY A 7 -2.27 -1.78 -15.81
CA GLY A 7 -1.95 -2.05 -14.39
C GLY A 7 -1.23 -3.39 -14.18
N SER A 8 -0.71 -3.98 -15.25
CA SER A 8 0.17 -5.15 -15.20
C SER A 8 1.58 -4.62 -15.18
N SER A 9 2.07 -4.24 -14.01
CA SER A 9 3.51 -4.18 -13.79
C SER A 9 4.09 -5.47 -14.36
N PRO A 10 5.07 -5.41 -15.26
CA PRO A 10 5.68 -6.62 -15.77
C PRO A 10 6.23 -7.42 -14.59
N MET A 11 5.64 -8.59 -14.39
CA MET A 11 5.90 -9.48 -13.28
C MET A 11 6.58 -10.71 -13.84
N VAL A 12 7.66 -11.16 -13.19
CA VAL A 12 8.33 -12.41 -13.54
C VAL A 12 7.92 -13.47 -12.55
N TYR A 13 7.55 -14.64 -13.06
CA TYR A 13 7.25 -15.81 -12.26
C TYR A 13 8.54 -16.55 -11.90
N GLY A 14 8.61 -17.05 -10.66
CA GLY A 14 9.72 -17.87 -10.19
C GLY A 14 9.26 -19.01 -9.30
N VAL A 15 10.10 -20.04 -9.22
CA VAL A 15 9.98 -21.14 -8.27
C VAL A 15 11.15 -21.07 -7.31
N VAL A 16 10.86 -21.19 -6.03
CA VAL A 16 11.87 -21.22 -4.97
C VAL A 16 12.57 -22.58 -5.01
N GLN A 17 13.90 -22.59 -5.11
CA GLN A 17 14.69 -23.81 -5.22
C GLN A 17 15.07 -24.39 -3.85
N TYR A 18 15.21 -23.52 -2.84
CA TYR A 18 15.63 -23.89 -1.49
C TYR A 18 14.79 -23.16 -0.45
N ASP A 19 14.61 -23.78 0.72
CA ASP A 19 13.99 -23.12 1.86
C ASP A 19 14.78 -21.86 2.24
N PHE A 20 14.07 -20.75 2.35
CA PHE A 20 14.61 -19.47 2.79
C PHE A 20 13.82 -18.98 3.99
N GLN A 21 14.44 -19.04 5.16
CA GLN A 21 13.86 -18.58 6.42
C GLN A 21 14.19 -17.09 6.57
N ALA A 22 13.17 -16.23 6.63
CA ALA A 22 13.38 -14.81 6.87
C ALA A 22 13.99 -14.60 8.27
N GLU A 23 15.15 -13.93 8.31
CA GLU A 23 15.82 -13.52 9.55
C GLU A 23 15.45 -12.07 9.91
N ARG A 24 15.06 -11.29 8.90
CA ARG A 24 14.67 -9.89 9.03
C ARG A 24 13.21 -9.65 8.61
N PRO A 25 12.55 -8.60 9.13
CA PRO A 25 11.15 -8.32 8.82
C PRO A 25 10.90 -7.86 7.37
N ASP A 26 11.95 -7.43 6.66
CA ASP A 26 11.89 -7.06 5.24
C ASP A 26 12.15 -8.24 4.29
N GLU A 27 12.47 -9.42 4.81
CA GLU A 27 12.70 -10.64 4.06
C GLU A 27 11.43 -11.47 3.89
N LEU A 28 11.40 -12.25 2.81
CA LEU A 28 10.31 -13.16 2.49
C LEU A 28 10.64 -14.55 3.05
N ASP A 29 9.83 -15.08 3.97
CA ASP A 29 9.85 -16.52 4.25
C ASP A 29 9.34 -17.27 3.01
N ALA A 30 10.07 -18.30 2.58
CA ALA A 30 9.73 -19.09 1.40
C ALA A 30 10.18 -20.56 1.53
N LYS A 31 9.39 -21.48 0.96
CA LYS A 31 9.70 -22.92 0.94
C LYS A 31 10.11 -23.39 -0.45
N ALA A 32 10.98 -24.39 -0.51
CA ALA A 32 11.35 -25.03 -1.78
C ALA A 32 10.09 -25.53 -2.52
N GLY A 33 10.04 -25.30 -3.83
CA GLY A 33 8.88 -25.55 -4.69
C GLY A 33 7.80 -24.47 -4.64
N GLU A 34 7.94 -23.43 -3.81
CA GLU A 34 6.94 -22.37 -3.70
C GLU A 34 6.95 -21.45 -4.93
N ALA A 35 5.75 -21.20 -5.45
CA ALA A 35 5.53 -20.29 -6.55
C ALA A 35 5.48 -18.83 -6.06
N ILE A 36 6.33 -17.98 -6.65
CA ILE A 36 6.46 -16.57 -6.29
C ILE A 36 6.40 -15.66 -7.53
N ILE A 37 6.07 -14.40 -7.30
CA ILE A 37 6.12 -13.35 -8.31
C ILE A 37 7.15 -12.30 -7.89
N VAL A 38 8.11 -12.04 -8.77
CA VAL A 38 9.05 -10.92 -8.64
C VAL A 38 8.37 -9.64 -9.11
N ILE A 39 8.34 -8.65 -8.22
CA ILE A 39 7.67 -7.36 -8.44
C ILE A 39 8.65 -6.19 -8.56
N ALA A 40 9.87 -6.32 -8.02
CA ALA A 40 10.92 -5.34 -8.16
C ALA A 40 12.30 -5.97 -7.97
N GLN A 41 13.33 -5.32 -8.52
CA GLN A 41 14.73 -5.65 -8.24
C GLN A 41 15.30 -4.66 -7.22
N SER A 42 15.80 -5.15 -6.09
CA SER A 42 16.47 -4.29 -5.10
C SER A 42 17.92 -4.05 -5.47
N ASN A 43 18.65 -5.12 -5.78
CA ASN A 43 20.02 -5.08 -6.27
C ASN A 43 20.28 -6.37 -7.10
N PRO A 44 21.48 -6.60 -7.65
CA PRO A 44 21.77 -7.80 -8.43
C PRO A 44 21.65 -9.13 -7.66
N GLU A 45 21.67 -9.09 -6.33
CA GLU A 45 21.65 -10.27 -5.46
C GLU A 45 20.28 -10.52 -4.82
N TRP A 46 19.39 -9.52 -4.82
CA TRP A 46 18.11 -9.55 -4.12
C TRP A 46 16.94 -9.05 -4.97
N PHE A 47 15.89 -9.87 -5.00
CA PHE A 47 14.58 -9.50 -5.56
C PHE A 47 13.59 -9.16 -4.46
N VAL A 48 12.61 -8.32 -4.79
CA VAL A 48 11.37 -8.19 -4.03
C VAL A 48 10.33 -9.07 -4.67
N ALA A 49 9.79 -10.01 -3.91
CA ALA A 49 8.82 -10.97 -4.38
C ALA A 49 7.65 -11.16 -3.41
N LYS A 50 6.58 -11.77 -3.89
CA LYS A 50 5.42 -12.18 -3.08
C LYS A 50 5.00 -13.62 -3.42
N PRO A 51 4.51 -14.40 -2.45
CA PRO A 51 4.02 -15.74 -2.71
C PRO A 51 2.71 -15.69 -3.51
N ILE A 52 2.48 -16.73 -4.32
CA ILE A 52 1.22 -16.92 -5.07
C ILE A 52 0.24 -17.79 -4.29
N GLY A 53 0.74 -18.81 -3.59
CA GLY A 53 -0.09 -19.82 -2.92
C GLY A 53 -0.65 -19.41 -1.57
N ARG A 54 -0.20 -18.29 -0.99
CA ARG A 54 -0.63 -17.82 0.33
C ARG A 54 -0.76 -16.30 0.36
N LEU A 55 -1.56 -15.81 1.31
CA LEU A 55 -1.62 -14.39 1.61
C LEU A 55 -0.35 -14.00 2.38
N GLY A 56 0.48 -13.17 1.76
CA GLY A 56 1.72 -12.66 2.32
C GLY A 56 2.09 -11.32 1.70
N GLY A 57 2.77 -10.48 2.48
CA GLY A 57 3.31 -9.23 1.97
C GLY A 57 4.49 -9.46 1.02
N PRO A 58 4.93 -8.40 0.31
CA PRO A 58 6.17 -8.45 -0.42
C PRO A 58 7.36 -8.52 0.56
N GLY A 59 8.39 -9.28 0.19
CA GLY A 59 9.63 -9.38 0.95
C GLY A 59 10.84 -9.62 0.05
N LEU A 60 12.02 -9.43 0.61
CA LEU A 60 13.29 -9.67 -0.05
C LEU A 60 13.63 -11.17 -0.08
N ILE A 61 14.15 -11.63 -1.21
CA ILE A 61 14.61 -13.01 -1.38
C ILE A 61 15.86 -13.03 -2.28
N PRO A 62 16.88 -13.86 -1.98
CA PRO A 62 18.09 -13.91 -2.80
C PRO A 62 17.80 -14.47 -4.18
N VAL A 63 18.45 -13.90 -5.20
CA VAL A 63 18.33 -14.36 -6.60
C VAL A 63 18.76 -15.83 -6.73
N SER A 64 19.79 -16.24 -5.99
CA SER A 64 20.33 -17.61 -6.01
C SER A 64 19.37 -18.68 -5.47
N PHE A 65 18.31 -18.27 -4.77
CA PHE A 65 17.32 -19.19 -4.20
C PHE A 65 16.13 -19.41 -5.13
N ILE A 66 16.12 -18.78 -6.31
CA ILE A 66 14.96 -18.74 -7.20
C ILE A 66 15.37 -19.15 -8.61
N GLU A 67 14.55 -20.01 -9.22
CA GLU A 67 14.58 -20.27 -10.64
C GLU A 67 13.47 -19.46 -11.32
N LEU A 68 13.85 -18.45 -12.10
CA LEU A 68 12.88 -17.69 -12.90
C LEU A 68 12.48 -18.52 -14.11
N ARG A 69 11.20 -18.45 -14.46
CA ARG A 69 10.66 -19.15 -15.64
C ARG A 69 9.97 -18.18 -16.55
N ASP A 70 10.17 -18.39 -17.84
CA ASP A 70 9.49 -17.64 -18.87
C ASP A 70 7.99 -18.00 -18.89
N MET A 71 7.12 -16.99 -18.87
CA MET A 71 5.67 -17.22 -18.78
C MET A 71 5.07 -17.83 -20.05
N GLN A 72 5.74 -17.72 -21.20
CA GLN A 72 5.22 -18.20 -22.49
C GLN A 72 5.64 -19.64 -22.76
N SER A 73 6.87 -20.01 -22.40
CA SER A 73 7.48 -21.31 -22.68
C SER A 73 7.58 -22.23 -21.46
N GLY A 74 7.43 -21.69 -20.24
CA GLY A 74 7.58 -22.43 -18.98
C GLY A 74 9.01 -22.91 -18.69
N GLN A 75 9.98 -22.52 -19.52
CA GLN A 75 11.38 -22.92 -19.39
C GLN A 75 12.09 -22.08 -18.33
N ALA A 76 13.04 -22.71 -17.63
CA ALA A 76 13.93 -22.03 -16.72
C ALA A 76 14.82 -21.04 -17.48
N VAL A 77 14.91 -19.81 -16.98
CA VAL A 77 15.78 -18.79 -17.57
C VAL A 77 17.17 -18.95 -17.00
N THR A 78 18.18 -18.96 -17.88
CA THR A 78 19.59 -19.14 -17.50
C THR A 78 20.14 -17.94 -16.75
N ASP A 79 19.74 -16.73 -17.12
CA ASP A 79 20.15 -15.48 -16.48
C ASP A 79 18.92 -14.78 -15.84
N PRO A 80 18.78 -14.83 -14.51
CA PRO A 80 17.64 -14.23 -13.82
C PRO A 80 17.55 -12.71 -14.01
N LEU A 81 18.69 -12.01 -14.13
CA LEU A 81 18.72 -10.55 -14.25
C LEU A 81 18.23 -10.12 -15.63
N ASP A 82 18.60 -10.85 -16.66
CA ASP A 82 18.13 -10.63 -18.02
C ASP A 82 16.63 -10.93 -18.13
N ALA A 83 16.12 -11.96 -17.43
CA ALA A 83 14.68 -12.25 -17.37
C ALA A 83 13.88 -11.06 -16.81
N VAL A 84 14.35 -10.52 -15.68
CA VAL A 84 13.76 -9.34 -15.00
C VAL A 84 13.81 -8.12 -15.90
N ARG A 85 14.94 -7.89 -16.59
CA ARG A 85 15.10 -6.78 -17.54
C ARG A 85 14.19 -6.91 -18.76
N ARG A 86 14.08 -8.11 -19.35
CA ARG A 86 13.22 -8.39 -20.50
C ARG A 86 11.74 -8.25 -20.17
N ALA A 87 11.35 -8.66 -18.97
CA ALA A 87 10.01 -8.42 -18.48
C ALA A 87 9.78 -6.92 -18.29
N GLY A 88 10.78 -6.16 -17.84
CA GLY A 88 10.66 -4.73 -17.55
C GLY A 88 10.36 -4.47 -16.07
N VAL A 89 10.72 -5.41 -15.19
CA VAL A 89 10.55 -5.27 -13.75
C VAL A 89 11.32 -4.02 -13.28
N PRO A 90 10.66 -3.10 -12.55
CA PRO A 90 11.29 -1.87 -12.09
C PRO A 90 12.31 -2.14 -10.98
N LYS A 91 13.18 -1.16 -10.75
CA LYS A 91 13.98 -1.14 -9.52
C LYS A 91 13.11 -0.86 -8.30
N VAL A 92 13.57 -1.24 -7.11
CA VAL A 92 12.79 -1.10 -5.88
C VAL A 92 12.49 0.37 -5.54
N GLU A 93 13.40 1.29 -5.83
CA GLU A 93 13.19 2.72 -5.61
C GLU A 93 12.09 3.28 -6.51
N GLU A 94 12.09 2.86 -7.78
CA GLU A 94 11.07 3.23 -8.76
C GLU A 94 9.72 2.62 -8.40
N TRP A 95 9.70 1.35 -7.98
CA TRP A 95 8.49 0.67 -7.50
C TRP A 95 7.88 1.36 -6.28
N LYS A 96 8.71 1.75 -5.29
CA LYS A 96 8.27 2.53 -4.13
C LYS A 96 7.70 3.88 -4.55
N LYS A 97 8.36 4.57 -5.50
CA LYS A 97 7.88 5.86 -6.03
C LYS A 97 6.54 5.71 -6.76
N MET A 98 6.41 4.73 -7.65
CA MET A 98 5.15 4.44 -8.36
C MET A 98 4.02 4.09 -7.38
N THR A 99 4.30 3.29 -6.35
CA THR A 99 3.31 2.94 -5.32
C THR A 99 2.91 4.16 -4.49
N ALA A 100 3.85 5.05 -4.18
CA ALA A 100 3.58 6.30 -3.46
C ALA A 100 2.80 7.31 -4.31
N GLU A 101 3.19 7.51 -5.57
CA GLU A 101 2.50 8.38 -6.53
C GLU A 101 1.08 7.88 -6.82
N TYR A 102 0.87 6.56 -6.89
CA TYR A 102 -0.46 5.98 -7.00
C TYR A 102 -1.33 6.28 -5.77
N LYS A 103 -0.79 6.16 -4.55
CA LYS A 103 -1.52 6.54 -3.32
C LYS A 103 -1.80 8.04 -3.24
N ASN A 104 -0.89 8.87 -3.75
CA ASN A 104 -1.06 10.32 -3.77
C ASN A 104 -2.01 10.80 -4.89
N SER A 105 -2.19 9.99 -5.93
CA SER A 105 -3.01 10.32 -7.11
C SER A 105 -4.31 9.49 -7.20
N SER A 106 -4.58 8.60 -6.25
CA SER A 106 -5.79 7.78 -6.23
C SER A 106 -6.99 8.61 -5.79
N ILE A 107 -7.69 9.10 -6.81
CA ILE A 107 -9.04 9.68 -6.80
C ILE A 107 -9.97 8.95 -5.81
N THR A 108 -10.85 9.72 -5.16
CA THR A 108 -11.91 9.29 -4.24
C THR A 108 -12.60 8.03 -4.76
N LEU A 109 -12.35 6.89 -4.11
CA LEU A 109 -13.19 5.70 -4.24
C LEU A 109 -14.61 6.16 -3.89
N GLY A 110 -15.47 6.26 -4.90
CA GLY A 110 -16.77 6.92 -4.79
C GLY A 110 -17.54 6.47 -3.56
N LYS A 111 -18.23 7.43 -2.92
CA LYS A 111 -19.29 7.19 -1.94
C LYS A 111 -20.08 5.94 -2.33
N ILE A 112 -19.85 4.84 -1.63
CA ILE A 112 -20.78 3.74 -1.62
C ILE A 112 -21.81 4.17 -0.60
N ASP A 113 -23.02 4.50 -1.05
CA ASP A 113 -24.20 4.57 -0.20
C ASP A 113 -24.42 3.18 0.41
N SER A 114 -23.65 2.86 1.45
CA SER A 114 -24.13 2.01 2.53
C SER A 114 -24.97 2.92 3.39
N ALA A 115 -26.27 2.94 3.10
CA ALA A 115 -27.29 3.55 3.91
C ALA A 115 -27.26 2.94 5.33
N ALA A 116 -26.45 3.56 6.21
CA ALA A 116 -26.41 3.53 7.67
C ALA A 116 -24.93 3.78 8.06
N ALA A 117 -24.47 4.95 8.52
CA ALA A 117 -25.12 5.97 9.32
C ALA A 117 -24.53 7.35 8.97
N ALA A 118 -25.38 8.23 8.44
CA ALA A 118 -25.14 9.66 8.40
C ALA A 118 -25.75 10.29 9.66
N ALA A 119 -24.91 10.70 10.60
CA ALA A 119 -25.27 11.73 11.57
C ALA A 119 -24.14 12.76 11.57
N ASN A 120 -24.53 14.02 11.34
CA ASN A 120 -23.73 15.25 11.36
C ASN A 120 -23.05 15.64 10.05
N ASN A 121 -23.79 16.29 9.14
CA ASN A 121 -23.59 17.71 8.88
C ASN A 121 -24.71 18.26 7.96
N VAL A 122 -25.66 18.98 8.54
CA VAL A 122 -26.64 19.81 7.82
C VAL A 122 -26.06 21.21 7.73
N ASN A 123 -25.70 21.64 6.51
CA ASN A 123 -25.96 22.99 6.01
C ASN A 123 -25.50 23.06 4.55
N SER A 124 -26.38 22.62 3.65
CA SER A 124 -26.34 22.95 2.23
C SER A 124 -27.44 23.98 1.93
N VAL A 125 -27.15 24.81 0.92
CA VAL A 125 -28.12 25.59 0.13
C VAL A 125 -28.71 26.78 0.91
N THR A 126 -28.65 28.03 0.44
CA THR A 126 -29.38 28.55 -0.73
C THR A 126 -28.86 29.94 -1.15
N SER A 127 -29.01 30.24 -2.45
CA SER A 127 -28.89 31.57 -3.12
C SER A 127 -27.48 31.96 -3.55
N GLY A 128 -27.21 32.22 -4.83
CA GLY A 128 -28.12 32.72 -5.86
C GLY A 128 -27.44 33.94 -6.48
N MET A 129 -27.24 33.87 -7.78
CA MET A 129 -26.33 34.68 -8.57
C MET A 129 -26.91 36.06 -8.84
N GLU A 130 -26.36 37.14 -8.28
CA GLU A 130 -26.73 38.50 -8.69
C GLU A 130 -25.74 39.59 -8.27
N LYS A 131 -25.46 40.45 -9.26
CA LYS A 131 -24.82 41.79 -9.26
C LYS A 131 -23.32 41.89 -9.51
N MET A 132 -23.02 42.14 -10.79
CA MET A 132 -21.89 42.94 -11.25
C MET A 132 -21.85 44.30 -10.53
N SER A 133 -20.69 44.70 -10.03
CA SER A 133 -20.29 46.11 -9.98
C SER A 133 -18.83 46.26 -9.54
N MET A 134 -18.04 46.80 -10.49
CA MET A 134 -17.01 47.84 -10.36
C MET A 134 -16.28 48.05 -9.03
N SER A 135 -15.05 48.54 -9.18
CA SER A 135 -14.25 49.32 -8.21
C SER A 135 -13.60 48.50 -7.10
N HIS A 136 -12.37 48.73 -6.65
CA HIS A 136 -11.23 49.56 -7.01
C HIS A 136 -10.15 49.12 -5.98
N GLN A 137 -8.88 49.26 -6.33
CA GLN A 137 -7.85 49.74 -5.39
C GLN A 137 -7.42 48.88 -4.18
N SER A 138 -6.21 48.33 -4.35
CA SER A 138 -5.01 48.55 -3.52
C SER A 138 -5.02 48.45 -1.99
N THR A 139 -3.85 48.01 -1.50
CA THR A 139 -3.19 48.27 -0.20
C THR A 139 -3.21 47.15 0.86
N SER A 140 -2.01 46.59 1.05
CA SER A 140 -1.31 46.31 2.31
C SER A 140 -2.10 45.86 3.54
N HIS A 141 -1.69 44.73 4.12
CA HIS A 141 -1.14 44.72 5.49
C HIS A 141 -0.40 43.43 5.81
N LEU A 142 0.72 43.63 6.48
CA LEU A 142 1.65 42.70 7.08
C LEU A 142 1.17 42.36 8.51
N SER A 143 1.25 41.09 8.92
CA SER A 143 1.24 40.68 10.34
C SER A 143 1.76 39.24 10.41
N GLN A 144 3.06 39.00 10.60
CA GLN A 144 3.85 38.96 11.84
C GLN A 144 3.30 38.03 12.94
N ASN A 145 3.93 36.85 13.00
CA ASN A 145 4.59 36.25 14.17
C ASN A 145 3.82 36.10 15.50
N GLY A 146 3.67 34.84 15.92
CA GLY A 146 3.28 34.46 17.28
C GLY A 146 3.52 32.97 17.51
N ASN A 147 4.71 32.63 17.99
CA ASN A 147 5.16 31.29 18.32
C ASN A 147 4.88 31.00 19.81
N SER A 148 4.10 29.97 20.16
CA SER A 148 4.04 29.47 21.54
C SER A 148 3.22 28.17 21.74
N TYR A 149 3.96 27.08 21.98
CA TYR A 149 3.77 25.96 22.93
C TYR A 149 2.35 25.45 23.30
N VAL A 150 2.10 24.13 23.18
CA VAL A 150 2.11 23.18 24.33
C VAL A 150 1.60 21.77 23.91
N SER A 151 2.27 20.77 24.47
CA SER A 151 1.93 19.33 24.40
C SER A 151 0.64 18.97 25.13
N ARG A 152 -0.16 18.07 24.53
CA ARG A 152 -0.60 16.76 25.10
C ARG A 152 -1.77 16.19 24.30
N ASN A 153 -1.53 15.20 23.44
CA ASN A 153 -2.59 14.32 22.95
C ASN A 153 -2.65 13.07 23.83
N ALA A 154 -3.63 13.05 24.73
CA ALA A 154 -4.02 11.88 25.50
C ALA A 154 -4.89 10.96 24.64
N PHE A 155 -4.50 9.69 24.52
CA PHE A 155 -5.32 8.63 23.96
C PHE A 155 -6.30 8.13 25.04
N PRO A 156 -7.61 7.98 24.77
CA PRO A 156 -8.48 7.22 25.65
C PRO A 156 -8.22 5.72 25.49
N ALA A 157 -7.80 5.07 26.58
CA ALA A 157 -7.64 3.63 26.70
C ALA A 157 -9.02 2.94 26.76
N ASN A 158 -9.17 1.85 26.01
CA ASN A 158 -10.34 1.00 25.98
C ASN A 158 -10.27 -0.01 27.16
N PRO A 159 -11.26 -0.13 28.06
CA PRO A 159 -11.19 -1.08 29.17
C PRO A 159 -11.49 -2.52 28.73
N VAL A 160 -10.56 -3.43 29.03
CA VAL A 160 -10.69 -4.89 28.93
C VAL A 160 -11.68 -5.39 29.97
N ARG A 161 -12.67 -6.20 29.56
CA ARG A 161 -13.60 -6.92 30.45
C ARG A 161 -12.92 -8.17 31.03
N ASP A 162 -12.84 -8.28 32.36
CA ASP A 162 -12.43 -9.49 33.09
C ASP A 162 -13.60 -10.48 33.21
N PRO A 163 -13.46 -11.77 32.82
CA PRO A 163 -14.51 -12.76 32.93
C PRO A 163 -14.35 -13.63 34.20
N ARG A 164 -14.59 -13.08 35.40
CA ARG A 164 -14.56 -13.88 36.65
C ARG A 164 -15.65 -13.62 37.69
N ASP A 165 -16.82 -13.15 37.28
CA ASP A 165 -18.00 -13.15 38.17
C ASP A 165 -19.23 -13.83 37.53
N ARG A 166 -19.35 -15.14 37.77
CA ARG A 166 -20.64 -15.83 37.90
C ARG A 166 -20.55 -16.86 39.02
N ARG A 167 -20.73 -16.37 40.25
CA ARG A 167 -21.06 -17.21 41.40
C ARG A 167 -22.58 -17.36 41.53
N ALA A 168 -22.96 -18.59 41.87
CA ALA A 168 -24.13 -19.02 42.64
C ALA A 168 -25.52 -19.08 41.96
N ASN A 169 -25.96 -20.32 41.77
CA ASN A 169 -27.32 -20.80 41.64
C ASN A 169 -27.89 -21.07 43.05
N PRO A 170 -29.10 -20.62 43.44
CA PRO A 170 -29.77 -21.12 44.62
C PRO A 170 -30.86 -22.14 44.26
N SER A 171 -30.72 -23.35 44.81
CA SER A 171 -31.83 -24.28 45.01
C SER A 171 -32.65 -23.83 46.22
N GLY A 172 -33.97 -23.84 46.08
CA GLY A 172 -34.96 -23.55 47.11
C GLY A 172 -36.34 -23.50 46.49
#